data_AF-A0A937DUU4-F1
#
_entry.id   AF-A0A937DUU4-F1
#
_cell.length_a   1.000
_cell.length_b   1.000
_cell.length_c   1.000
_cell.angle_alpha   90.00
_cell.angle_beta   90.00
_cell.angle_gamma   90.00
#
_symmetry.space_group_name_H-M   'P 1'
#
loop_
_entity.id
_entity.type
_entity.pdbx_description
1 polymer ?
#
loop_
_entity_poly.entity_id
_entity_poly.type
_entity_poly.pdbx_seq_one_letter_code
_entity_poly.pdbx_strand_id
1 'polypeptide(L)'
;ACTVPGGRAGFALGEDDMELGLGIHGEAGVRRAPLQPADAIVDELLASILADLAPRPGERAVLLVNGLGGTPPMELAIVARHALARLRANGIEIARAWSGNLMTALEMPGVSLSLMTVDDTRLARLDAPTDAPAWPGGGRLGTTARVAMPVVAAVPNAGASAATPAGQAVRRSALRIADALITSEARLTELDAAAGDGDLGLSATRAAHAIRALPDSAWTTPASALAALAGALGRAMGGSSGPFYATALLRAARGLPDAPTPTDWATAFAAGVASVPELGGARPGDRTMLDALLPAVRAFEDGLAGGASPADAWKAAIEAAEHGAMATAAMAPRLGRAAYLGERVLGVPDAGATAVAIWLRAIGSGV
;
A
#
# COMPACT_ATOMS: atom_id res chain seq x y z
N ALA A 1 0.64 30.39 -0.66
CA ALA A 1 -0.38 31.27 -1.27
C ALA A 1 -0.88 30.68 -2.58
N CYS A 2 -1.96 31.20 -3.13
CA CYS A 2 -2.27 31.02 -4.56
C CYS A 2 -1.38 31.89 -5.46
N THR A 3 -1.33 31.50 -6.73
CA THR A 3 -0.68 32.19 -7.83
C THR A 3 -1.72 32.99 -8.58
N VAL A 4 -1.56 34.31 -8.58
CA VAL A 4 -2.44 35.18 -9.37
C VAL A 4 -2.20 34.92 -10.86
N PRO A 5 -3.23 34.80 -11.71
CA PRO A 5 -3.05 34.57 -13.15
C PRO A 5 -2.12 35.62 -13.79
N GLY A 6 -1.07 35.14 -14.48
CA GLY A 6 -0.05 36.01 -15.10
C GLY A 6 0.90 36.68 -14.10
N GLY A 7 0.83 36.33 -12.81
CA GLY A 7 1.64 36.88 -11.73
C GLY A 7 2.45 35.82 -11.00
N ARG A 8 2.91 36.19 -9.80
CA ARG A 8 3.62 35.32 -8.86
C ARG A 8 2.76 35.03 -7.64
N ALA A 9 3.14 34.03 -6.86
CA ALA A 9 2.49 33.74 -5.59
C ALA A 9 2.51 34.98 -4.66
N GLY A 10 1.38 35.25 -3.99
CA GLY A 10 1.24 36.40 -3.09
C GLY A 10 2.21 36.38 -1.89
N PHE A 11 2.56 35.17 -1.43
CA PHE A 11 3.60 34.91 -0.44
C PHE A 11 4.05 33.44 -0.56
N ALA A 12 5.20 33.12 0.05
CA ALA A 12 5.73 31.76 0.15
C ALA A 12 5.73 31.28 1.61
N LEU A 13 5.47 30.00 1.80
CA LEU A 13 5.68 29.24 3.03
C LEU A 13 6.70 28.13 2.72
N GLY A 14 7.54 27.77 3.69
CA GLY A 14 8.38 26.59 3.59
C GLY A 14 7.54 25.30 3.56
N GLU A 15 8.17 24.19 3.17
CA GLU A 15 7.50 22.87 3.11
C GLU A 15 6.95 22.43 4.48
N ASP A 16 7.62 22.84 5.56
CA ASP A 16 7.27 22.53 6.94
C ASP A 16 6.55 23.69 7.65
N ASP A 17 6.06 24.69 6.92
CA ASP A 17 5.40 25.87 7.48
C ASP A 17 3.91 25.90 7.12
N MET A 18 3.11 26.43 8.05
CA MET A 18 1.70 26.79 7.83
C MET A 18 1.40 28.19 8.36
N GLU A 19 0.33 28.80 7.85
CA GLU A 19 -0.14 30.12 8.27
C GLU A 19 -1.62 30.05 8.65
N LEU A 20 -1.95 30.49 9.86
CA LEU A 20 -3.29 30.45 10.43
C LEU A 20 -3.99 31.80 10.28
N GLY A 21 -5.28 31.76 9.94
CA GLY A 21 -6.10 32.96 9.79
C GLY A 21 -5.79 33.78 8.54
N LEU A 22 -5.17 33.15 7.53
CA LEU A 22 -4.88 33.78 6.25
C LEU A 22 -6.17 34.19 5.52
N GLY A 23 -6.16 35.38 4.91
CA GLY A 23 -7.27 35.86 4.09
C GLY A 23 -7.36 35.18 2.72
N ILE A 24 -8.56 35.17 2.13
CA ILE A 24 -8.84 34.51 0.84
C ILE A 24 -8.24 35.24 -0.37
N HIS A 25 -7.71 36.46 -0.20
CA HIS A 25 -6.98 37.18 -1.24
C HIS A 25 -5.46 37.13 -0.99
N GLY A 26 -5.01 36.30 -0.05
CA GLY A 26 -3.60 36.17 0.33
C GLY A 26 -3.13 37.21 1.34
N GLU A 27 -4.06 37.85 2.07
CA GLU A 27 -3.73 38.71 3.20
C GLU A 27 -3.04 37.92 4.30
N ALA A 28 -2.06 38.54 4.98
CA ALA A 28 -1.32 37.91 6.06
C ALA A 28 -2.26 37.40 7.15
N GLY A 29 -1.96 36.20 7.63
CA GLY A 29 -2.71 35.56 8.71
C GLY A 29 -2.37 36.14 10.08
N VAL A 30 -3.03 35.60 11.09
CA VAL A 30 -2.81 35.96 12.49
C VAL A 30 -1.45 35.45 12.98
N ARG A 31 -1.02 34.29 12.49
CA ARG A 31 0.20 33.63 12.97
C ARG A 31 0.76 32.62 11.96
N ARG A 32 2.09 32.57 11.83
CA ARG A 32 2.83 31.48 11.18
C ARG A 32 3.28 30.45 12.22
N ALA A 33 3.27 29.18 11.83
CA ALA A 33 3.64 28.06 12.69
C ALA A 33 4.27 26.94 11.86
N PRO A 34 5.04 26.02 12.47
CA PRO A 34 5.39 24.76 11.82
C PRO A 34 4.12 24.00 11.43
N LEU A 35 4.17 23.23 10.34
CA LEU A 35 3.09 22.37 9.88
C LEU A 35 2.71 21.37 10.98
N GLN A 36 1.42 21.27 11.28
CA GLN A 36 0.90 20.43 12.34
C GLN A 36 0.05 19.28 11.79
N PRO A 37 -0.14 18.19 12.56
CA PRO A 37 -1.15 17.18 12.24
C PRO A 37 -2.54 17.82 12.06
N ALA A 38 -3.30 17.37 11.07
CA ALA A 38 -4.62 17.94 10.74
C ALA A 38 -5.57 18.00 11.94
N ASP A 39 -5.56 16.97 12.80
CA ASP A 39 -6.38 16.92 14.01
C ASP A 39 -6.06 18.09 14.98
N ALA A 40 -4.78 18.44 15.13
CA ALA A 40 -4.34 19.55 15.98
C ALA A 40 -4.74 20.92 15.39
N ILE A 41 -4.63 21.08 14.07
CA ILE A 41 -5.07 22.30 13.36
C ILE A 41 -6.57 22.51 13.57
N VAL A 42 -7.36 21.44 13.41
CA VAL A 42 -8.82 21.49 13.60
C VAL A 42 -9.19 21.81 15.05
N ASP A 43 -8.47 21.26 16.02
CA ASP A 43 -8.69 21.59 17.44
C ASP A 43 -8.46 23.06 17.74
N GLU A 44 -7.40 23.67 17.17
CA GLU A 44 -7.12 25.10 17.34
C GLU A 44 -8.19 25.99 16.66
N LEU A 45 -8.60 25.64 15.44
CA LEU A 45 -9.65 26.37 14.71
C LEU A 45 -10.99 26.29 15.45
N LEU A 46 -11.40 25.09 15.88
CA LEU A 46 -12.67 24.91 16.60
C LEU A 46 -12.63 25.57 17.97
N ALA A 47 -11.52 25.54 18.70
CA ALA A 47 -11.41 26.23 19.98
C ALA A 47 -11.69 27.74 19.83
N SER A 48 -11.12 28.35 18.80
CA SER A 48 -11.33 29.78 18.50
C SER A 48 -12.79 30.06 18.09
N ILE A 49 -13.36 29.24 17.21
CA ILE A 49 -14.75 29.37 16.76
C ILE A 49 -15.74 29.20 17.92
N LEU A 50 -15.53 28.21 18.80
CA LEU A 50 -16.43 27.93 19.91
C LEU A 50 -16.34 28.98 21.03
N ALA A 51 -15.17 29.57 21.23
CA ALA A 51 -15.00 30.67 22.17
C ALA A 51 -15.78 31.93 21.74
N ASP A 52 -15.82 32.22 20.43
CA ASP A 52 -16.57 33.34 19.87
C ASP A 52 -18.08 33.04 19.77
N LEU A 53 -18.45 31.87 19.23
CA LEU A 53 -19.84 31.49 19.00
C LEU A 53 -20.62 31.24 20.29
N ALA A 54 -19.95 30.67 21.32
CA ALA A 54 -20.52 30.31 22.62
C ALA A 54 -21.92 29.65 22.55
N PRO A 55 -22.08 28.52 21.84
CA PRO A 55 -23.38 27.89 21.63
C PRO A 55 -24.00 27.42 22.95
N ARG A 56 -25.32 27.56 23.09
CA ARG A 56 -26.04 27.11 24.29
C ARG A 56 -26.15 25.58 24.29
N PRO A 57 -26.17 24.93 25.47
CA PRO A 57 -26.41 23.49 25.55
C PRO A 57 -27.69 23.09 24.83
N GLY A 58 -27.59 22.09 23.94
CA GLY A 58 -28.72 21.60 23.14
C GLY A 58 -29.02 22.41 21.86
N GLU A 59 -28.24 23.46 21.55
CA GLU A 59 -28.33 24.09 20.24
C GLU A 59 -27.80 23.20 19.12
N ARG A 60 -28.53 23.20 18.01
CA ARG A 60 -28.10 22.57 16.77
C ARG A 60 -27.24 23.54 15.98
N ALA A 61 -26.25 23.00 15.28
CA ALA A 61 -25.42 23.75 14.36
C ALA A 61 -25.29 23.05 13.01
N VAL A 62 -24.78 23.78 12.03
CA VAL A 62 -24.33 23.24 10.75
C VAL A 62 -22.85 23.54 10.56
N LEU A 63 -22.14 22.62 9.92
CA LEU A 63 -20.70 22.70 9.68
C LEU A 63 -20.39 22.81 8.18
N LEU A 64 -19.51 23.72 7.80
CA LEU A 64 -18.90 23.75 6.47
C LEU A 64 -17.39 23.58 6.62
N VAL A 65 -16.86 22.54 5.98
CA VAL A 65 -15.42 22.31 5.78
C VAL A 65 -15.09 22.72 4.36
N ASN A 66 -14.48 23.89 4.20
CA ASN A 66 -14.23 24.48 2.90
C ASN A 66 -12.75 24.41 2.53
N GLY A 67 -12.43 23.81 1.38
CA GLY A 67 -11.10 23.88 0.80
C GLY A 67 -10.89 25.19 0.06
N LEU A 68 -9.67 25.73 0.14
CA LEU A 68 -9.30 26.99 -0.49
C LEU A 68 -8.84 26.83 -1.95
N GLY A 69 -8.96 25.63 -2.51
CA GLY A 69 -8.67 25.32 -3.90
C GLY A 69 -7.76 24.12 -4.09
N GLY A 70 -6.56 24.21 -3.51
CA GLY A 70 -5.48 23.23 -3.71
C GLY A 70 -5.51 22.01 -2.79
N THR A 71 -6.36 22.01 -1.75
CA THR A 71 -6.45 20.89 -0.79
C THR A 71 -7.27 19.73 -1.38
N PRO A 72 -6.70 18.51 -1.48
CA PRO A 72 -7.42 17.35 -2.00
C PRO A 72 -8.66 16.98 -1.20
N PRO A 73 -9.72 16.43 -1.84
CA PRO A 73 -10.94 15.99 -1.15
C PRO A 73 -10.69 15.00 -0.01
N MET A 74 -9.69 14.13 -0.13
CA MET A 74 -9.33 13.18 0.92
C MET A 74 -8.81 13.86 2.19
N GLU A 75 -8.04 14.94 2.05
CA GLU A 75 -7.55 15.73 3.19
C GLU A 75 -8.69 16.51 3.85
N LEU A 76 -9.59 17.09 3.05
CA LEU A 76 -10.81 17.72 3.57
C LEU A 76 -11.68 16.71 4.36
N ALA A 77 -11.73 15.45 3.92
CA ALA A 77 -12.43 14.39 4.64
C ALA A 77 -11.79 14.06 6.01
N ILE A 78 -10.46 14.11 6.11
CA ILE A 78 -9.73 13.95 7.40
C ILE A 78 -10.11 15.08 8.35
N VAL A 79 -10.10 16.33 7.85
CA VAL A 79 -10.52 17.52 8.59
C VAL A 79 -11.98 17.39 9.06
N ALA A 80 -12.90 17.02 8.16
CA ALA A 80 -14.31 16.86 8.47
C ALA A 80 -14.57 15.76 9.51
N ARG A 81 -13.85 14.63 9.41
CA ARG A 81 -13.92 13.53 10.38
C ARG A 81 -13.60 14.03 11.78
N HIS A 82 -12.48 14.72 11.96
CA HIS A 82 -12.06 15.21 13.28
C HIS A 82 -12.98 16.32 13.78
N ALA A 83 -13.34 17.29 12.93
CA ALA A 83 -14.22 18.38 13.31
C ALA A 83 -15.59 17.88 13.83
N LEU A 84 -16.20 16.93 13.11
CA LEU A 84 -17.46 16.30 13.54
C LEU A 84 -17.30 15.53 14.85
N ALA A 85 -16.18 14.82 15.05
CA ALA A 85 -15.92 14.10 16.30
C ALA A 85 -15.78 15.07 17.49
N ARG A 86 -15.05 16.17 17.31
CA ARG A 86 -14.84 17.19 18.34
C ARG A 86 -16.10 17.97 18.68
N LEU A 87 -16.90 18.36 17.70
CA LEU A 87 -18.19 19.03 17.93
C LEU A 87 -19.15 18.12 18.72
N ARG A 88 -19.22 16.82 18.39
CA ARG A 88 -19.99 15.85 19.17
C ARG A 88 -19.47 15.69 20.60
N ALA A 89 -18.15 15.64 20.80
CA ALA A 89 -17.55 15.54 22.12
C ALA A 89 -17.84 16.77 23.00
N ASN A 90 -18.05 17.94 22.38
CA ASN A 90 -18.51 19.17 23.04
C ASN A 90 -20.04 19.25 23.19
N GLY A 91 -20.78 18.18 22.88
CA GLY A 91 -22.23 18.13 23.03
C GLY A 91 -23.02 18.94 21.98
N ILE A 92 -22.39 19.32 20.87
CA ILE A 92 -23.02 20.10 19.80
C ILE A 92 -23.62 19.14 18.76
N GLU A 93 -24.93 19.25 18.53
CA GLU A 93 -25.61 18.47 17.51
C GLU A 93 -25.41 19.12 16.13
N ILE A 94 -24.77 18.41 15.21
CA ILE A 94 -24.57 18.87 13.83
C ILE A 94 -25.71 18.35 12.95
N ALA A 95 -26.63 19.23 12.59
CA ALA A 95 -27.79 18.92 11.78
C ALA A 95 -27.42 18.73 10.29
N ARG A 96 -26.47 19.53 9.79
CA ARG A 96 -25.94 19.42 8.42
C ARG A 96 -24.44 19.61 8.42
N ALA A 97 -23.74 18.90 7.54
CA ALA A 97 -22.35 19.19 7.24
C ALA A 97 -22.07 19.10 5.74
N TRP A 98 -21.17 19.96 5.28
CA TRP A 98 -20.67 19.98 3.91
C TRP A 98 -19.15 20.00 3.91
N SER A 99 -18.55 19.37 2.89
CA SER A 99 -17.11 19.34 2.69
C SER A 99 -16.79 19.50 1.21
N GLY A 100 -15.94 20.45 0.85
CA GLY A 100 -15.52 20.66 -0.54
C GLY A 100 -14.97 22.06 -0.80
N ASN A 101 -14.75 22.38 -2.08
CA ASN A 101 -14.31 23.71 -2.51
C ASN A 101 -15.55 24.56 -2.86
N LEU A 102 -16.03 25.39 -1.94
CA LEU A 102 -17.21 26.24 -2.14
C LEU A 102 -16.83 27.72 -2.26
N MET A 103 -15.89 28.18 -1.45
CA MET A 103 -15.32 29.53 -1.46
C MET A 103 -13.80 29.42 -1.48
N THR A 104 -13.24 29.39 -2.69
CA THR A 104 -11.81 29.18 -2.93
C THR A 104 -11.02 30.47 -2.95
N ALA A 105 -9.70 30.35 -2.75
CA ALA A 105 -8.70 31.35 -3.06
C ALA A 105 -7.82 30.81 -4.20
N LEU A 106 -8.38 30.75 -5.42
CA LEU A 106 -7.77 30.09 -6.59
C LEU A 106 -7.34 28.65 -6.27
N GLU A 107 -6.05 28.31 -6.38
CA GLU A 107 -5.46 27.01 -6.09
C GLU A 107 -4.77 26.93 -4.73
N MET A 108 -5.07 27.86 -3.80
CA MET A 108 -4.41 27.92 -2.50
C MET A 108 -4.57 26.60 -1.72
N PRO A 109 -3.46 25.97 -1.27
CA PRO A 109 -3.53 24.82 -0.38
C PRO A 109 -3.90 25.32 1.02
N GLY A 110 -5.13 25.01 1.45
CA GLY A 110 -5.64 25.43 2.74
C GLY A 110 -7.09 25.04 2.95
N VAL A 111 -7.53 25.15 4.20
CA VAL A 111 -8.88 24.77 4.63
C VAL A 111 -9.45 25.81 5.58
N SER A 112 -10.76 26.00 5.56
CA SER A 112 -11.49 26.80 6.53
C SER A 112 -12.65 26.00 7.12
N LEU A 113 -12.98 26.32 8.38
CA LEU A 113 -14.14 25.79 9.08
C LEU A 113 -15.13 26.92 9.30
N SER A 114 -16.40 26.67 9.03
CA SER A 114 -17.50 27.57 9.40
C SER A 114 -18.56 26.81 10.17
N LEU A 115 -18.95 27.36 11.30
CA LEU A 115 -19.96 26.80 12.19
C LEU A 115 -21.07 27.83 12.39
N MET A 116 -22.32 27.42 12.21
CA MET A 116 -23.47 28.31 12.39
C MET A 116 -24.56 27.62 13.20
N THR A 117 -25.05 28.26 14.27
CA THR A 117 -26.19 27.77 15.03
C THR A 117 -27.49 27.93 14.22
N VAL A 118 -28.33 26.90 14.29
CA VAL A 118 -29.57 26.82 13.52
C VAL A 118 -30.76 26.46 14.39
N ASP A 119 -31.87 27.13 14.12
CA ASP A 119 -33.20 26.70 14.50
C ASP A 119 -33.89 26.02 13.29
N ASP A 120 -35.13 25.57 13.47
CA ASP A 120 -35.88 24.91 12.38
C ASP A 120 -36.12 25.85 11.20
N THR A 121 -36.22 27.16 11.43
CA THR A 121 -36.46 28.16 10.37
C THR A 121 -35.21 28.35 9.50
N ARG A 122 -34.03 28.49 10.11
CA ARG A 122 -32.75 28.57 9.41
C ARG A 122 -32.42 27.27 8.70
N LEU A 123 -32.66 26.13 9.35
CA LEU A 123 -32.43 24.83 8.75
C LEU A 123 -33.33 24.61 7.51
N ALA A 124 -34.62 24.98 7.60
CA ALA A 124 -35.52 24.92 6.45
C ALA A 124 -35.08 25.82 5.28
N ARG A 125 -34.47 26.98 5.56
CA ARG A 125 -33.90 27.85 4.52
C ARG A 125 -32.67 27.25 3.84
N LEU A 126 -31.80 26.57 4.60
CA LEU A 126 -30.64 25.85 4.04
C LEU A 126 -31.05 24.65 3.19
N ASP A 127 -32.14 23.99 3.57
CA ASP A 127 -32.69 22.84 2.85
C ASP A 127 -33.62 23.23 1.67
N ALA A 128 -33.93 24.52 1.52
CA ALA A 128 -34.86 24.99 0.49
C ALA A 128 -34.27 24.71 -0.93
N PRO A 129 -35.12 24.26 -1.89
CA PRO A 129 -34.69 24.11 -3.27
C PRO A 129 -34.13 25.42 -3.83
N THR A 130 -33.06 25.31 -4.61
CA THR A 130 -32.40 26.45 -5.26
C THR A 130 -31.80 26.04 -6.58
N ASP A 131 -31.76 26.98 -7.52
CA ASP A 131 -31.07 26.82 -8.80
C ASP A 131 -29.60 27.31 -8.73
N ALA A 132 -29.10 27.60 -7.54
CA ALA A 132 -27.70 28.00 -7.35
C ALA A 132 -26.75 26.85 -7.77
N PRO A 133 -25.90 27.04 -8.78
CA PRO A 133 -25.21 25.94 -9.47
C PRO A 133 -24.17 25.20 -8.62
N ALA A 134 -23.66 25.84 -7.58
CA ALA A 134 -22.62 25.30 -6.70
C ALA A 134 -23.11 24.99 -5.28
N TRP A 135 -24.42 25.08 -5.01
CA TRP A 135 -24.95 24.70 -3.70
C TRP A 135 -24.96 23.18 -3.56
N PRO A 136 -24.25 22.60 -2.57
CA PRO A 136 -24.13 21.14 -2.45
C PRO A 136 -25.44 20.44 -2.03
N GLY A 137 -26.44 21.19 -1.53
CA GLY A 137 -27.71 20.64 -1.05
C GLY A 137 -27.55 19.61 0.08
N GLY A 138 -28.65 18.96 0.47
CA GLY A 138 -28.69 17.70 1.22
C GLY A 138 -28.10 17.73 2.63
N GLY A 139 -26.79 17.93 2.78
CA GLY A 139 -26.00 18.14 4.01
C GLY A 139 -26.17 17.11 5.13
N ARG A 140 -27.02 16.11 4.94
CA ARG A 140 -27.44 15.17 5.96
C ARG A 140 -26.30 14.24 6.29
N LEU A 141 -25.97 14.19 7.57
CA LEU A 141 -25.01 13.22 8.09
C LEU A 141 -25.64 11.83 8.09
N GLY A 142 -24.87 10.83 7.68
CA GLY A 142 -25.26 9.44 7.89
C GLY A 142 -25.43 9.15 9.38
N THR A 143 -26.47 8.42 9.75
CA THR A 143 -26.68 7.88 11.10
C THR A 143 -25.64 6.79 11.35
N THR A 144 -24.43 7.21 11.77
CA THR A 144 -23.32 6.38 12.29
C THR A 144 -23.37 4.90 11.90
N ALA A 145 -22.91 4.56 10.70
CA ALA A 145 -22.37 3.22 10.49
C ALA A 145 -21.01 3.20 11.19
N ARG A 146 -20.94 2.66 12.41
CA ARG A 146 -19.66 2.22 12.96
C ARG A 146 -19.16 1.13 12.01
N VAL A 147 -18.28 1.48 11.08
CA VAL A 147 -17.46 0.47 10.41
C VAL A 147 -16.57 -0.08 11.53
N ALA A 148 -16.99 -1.20 12.11
CA ALA A 148 -16.11 -1.96 12.98
C ALA A 148 -14.85 -2.20 12.16
N MET A 149 -13.71 -1.67 12.61
CA MET A 149 -12.45 -2.09 12.02
C MET A 149 -12.43 -3.60 12.12
N PRO A 150 -12.21 -4.35 11.02
CA PRO A 150 -12.02 -5.77 11.14
C PRO A 150 -10.82 -5.94 12.06
N VAL A 151 -11.09 -6.44 13.27
CA VAL A 151 -10.03 -6.94 14.13
C VAL A 151 -9.39 -8.03 13.31
N VAL A 152 -8.19 -7.76 12.78
CA VAL A 152 -7.38 -8.79 12.17
C VAL A 152 -7.23 -9.83 13.27
N ALA A 153 -7.91 -10.96 13.11
CA ALA A 153 -7.84 -12.04 14.08
C ALA A 153 -6.36 -12.33 14.26
N ALA A 154 -5.86 -12.12 15.48
CA ALA A 154 -4.51 -12.52 15.83
C ALA A 154 -4.40 -13.99 15.41
N VAL A 155 -3.43 -14.29 14.55
CA VAL A 155 -3.10 -15.69 14.22
C VAL A 155 -2.97 -16.39 15.57
N PRO A 156 -3.74 -17.47 15.83
CA PRO A 156 -3.69 -18.13 17.12
C PRO A 156 -2.23 -18.38 17.43
N ASN A 157 -1.78 -17.83 18.55
CA ASN A 157 -0.43 -18.04 19.04
C ASN A 157 -0.38 -19.52 19.41
N ALA A 158 -0.05 -20.38 18.43
CA ALA A 158 0.21 -21.78 18.67
C ALA A 158 1.28 -21.78 19.77
N GLY A 159 0.92 -22.30 20.94
CA GLY A 159 1.80 -22.32 22.11
C GLY A 159 3.18 -22.81 21.69
N ALA A 160 4.22 -22.21 22.29
CA ALA A 160 5.62 -22.38 21.91
C ALA A 160 6.00 -23.86 21.69
N SER A 161 5.80 -24.35 20.48
CA SER A 161 6.28 -25.65 20.03
C SER A 161 7.73 -25.45 19.59
N ALA A 162 8.60 -26.39 19.95
CA ALA A 162 9.97 -26.36 19.49
C ALA A 162 10.00 -26.33 17.95
N ALA A 163 10.85 -25.47 17.38
CA ALA A 163 10.96 -25.36 15.94
C ALA A 163 11.55 -26.64 15.34
N THR A 164 10.98 -27.11 14.24
CA THR A 164 11.47 -28.29 13.53
C THR A 164 12.76 -27.96 12.77
N PRO A 165 13.64 -28.94 12.49
CA PRO A 165 14.82 -28.72 11.65
C PRO A 165 14.49 -28.13 10.28
N ALA A 166 13.36 -28.54 9.71
CA ALA A 166 12.87 -28.02 8.43
C ALA A 166 12.37 -26.57 8.55
N GLY A 167 11.65 -26.21 9.63
CA GLY A 167 11.27 -24.81 9.90
C GLY A 167 12.50 -23.89 10.02
N GLN A 168 13.55 -24.36 10.70
CA GLN A 168 14.82 -23.63 10.78
C GLN A 168 15.58 -23.58 9.45
N ALA A 169 15.46 -24.59 8.59
CA ALA A 169 16.00 -24.54 7.24
C ALA A 169 15.30 -23.46 6.40
N VAL A 170 13.97 -23.35 6.49
CA VAL A 170 13.21 -22.29 5.82
C VAL A 170 13.65 -20.91 6.34
N ARG A 171 13.86 -20.75 7.65
CA ARG A 171 14.40 -19.50 8.22
C ARG A 171 15.74 -19.12 7.61
N ARG A 172 16.70 -20.04 7.55
CA ARG A 172 18.02 -19.78 6.96
C ARG A 172 17.91 -19.37 5.50
N SER A 173 17.11 -20.09 4.72
CA SER A 173 16.86 -19.76 3.32
C SER A 173 16.20 -18.38 3.17
N ALA A 174 15.20 -18.05 3.99
CA ALA A 174 14.52 -16.76 3.96
C ALA A 174 15.47 -15.60 4.27
N LEU A 175 16.38 -15.76 5.23
CA LEU A 175 17.39 -14.75 5.54
C LEU A 175 18.41 -14.57 4.41
N ARG A 176 18.84 -15.67 3.76
CA ARG A 176 19.69 -15.58 2.55
C ARG A 176 18.99 -14.86 1.40
N ILE A 177 17.69 -15.13 1.21
CA ILE A 177 16.87 -14.40 0.22
C ILE A 177 16.84 -12.92 0.56
N ALA A 178 16.59 -12.55 1.82
CA ALA A 178 16.58 -11.15 2.24
C ALA A 178 17.91 -10.45 1.93
N ASP A 179 19.04 -11.11 2.20
CA ASP A 179 20.37 -10.59 1.86
C ASP A 179 20.53 -10.37 0.35
N ALA A 180 20.18 -11.38 -0.45
CA ALA A 180 20.30 -11.33 -1.91
C ALA A 180 19.42 -10.24 -2.54
N LEU A 181 18.20 -10.03 -2.01
CA LEU A 181 17.30 -8.97 -2.47
C LEU A 181 17.85 -7.57 -2.15
N ILE A 182 18.43 -7.38 -0.96
CA ILE A 182 19.07 -6.10 -0.59
C ILE A 182 20.29 -5.84 -1.50
N THR A 183 21.15 -6.84 -1.69
CA THR A 183 22.34 -6.70 -2.55
C THR A 183 21.96 -6.42 -4.01
N SER A 184 20.81 -6.92 -4.46
CA SER A 184 20.36 -6.76 -5.84
C SER A 184 19.45 -5.54 -6.07
N GLU A 185 19.22 -4.70 -5.06
CA GLU A 185 18.31 -3.55 -5.11
C GLU A 185 18.56 -2.69 -6.35
N ALA A 186 19.76 -2.12 -6.48
CA ALA A 186 20.08 -1.20 -7.57
C ALA A 186 19.88 -1.83 -8.95
N ARG A 187 20.27 -3.10 -9.11
CA ARG A 187 20.10 -3.84 -10.37
C ARG A 187 18.63 -4.08 -10.70
N LEU A 188 17.82 -4.43 -9.71
CA LEU A 188 16.38 -4.64 -9.90
C LEU A 188 15.66 -3.33 -10.22
N THR A 189 16.05 -2.24 -9.55
CA THR A 189 15.57 -0.88 -9.85
C THR A 189 15.94 -0.45 -11.27
N GLU A 190 17.17 -0.71 -11.73
CA GLU A 190 17.61 -0.41 -13.10
C GLU A 190 16.80 -1.18 -14.16
N LEU A 191 16.64 -2.49 -13.99
CA LEU A 191 15.86 -3.33 -14.92
C LEU A 191 14.39 -2.90 -14.96
N ASP A 192 13.82 -2.61 -13.80
CA ASP A 192 12.42 -2.20 -13.69
C ASP A 192 12.21 -0.77 -14.20
N ALA A 193 13.17 0.14 -14.07
CA ALA A 193 13.08 1.48 -14.65
C ALA A 193 13.11 1.44 -16.18
N ALA A 194 13.83 0.47 -16.77
CA ALA A 194 13.89 0.29 -18.22
C ALA A 194 12.58 -0.27 -18.81
N ALA A 195 11.77 -1.00 -18.03
CA ALA A 195 10.58 -1.70 -18.50
C ALA A 195 9.30 -1.43 -17.67
N GLY A 196 9.32 -0.49 -16.74
CA GLY A 196 8.31 -0.30 -15.71
C GLY A 196 8.43 1.06 -15.00
N ASP A 197 8.11 1.12 -13.71
CA ASP A 197 8.18 2.34 -12.88
C ASP A 197 9.42 2.44 -12.00
N GLY A 198 10.31 1.45 -12.04
CA GLY A 198 11.59 1.48 -11.33
C GLY A 198 11.46 1.32 -9.82
N ASP A 199 10.39 0.68 -9.34
CA ASP A 199 10.13 0.53 -7.91
C ASP A 199 10.50 -0.87 -7.36
N LEU A 200 10.82 -1.82 -8.25
CA LEU A 200 10.99 -3.22 -7.86
C LEU A 200 12.13 -3.43 -6.86
N GLY A 201 13.28 -2.78 -7.01
CA GLY A 201 14.39 -2.91 -6.06
C GLY A 201 14.04 -2.38 -4.67
N LEU A 202 13.34 -1.24 -4.59
CA LEU A 202 12.80 -0.70 -3.34
C LEU A 202 11.76 -1.65 -2.73
N SER A 203 10.87 -2.20 -3.55
CA SER A 203 9.90 -3.22 -3.14
C SER A 203 10.57 -4.49 -2.60
N ALA A 204 11.64 -4.96 -3.23
CA ALA A 204 12.44 -6.10 -2.79
C ALA A 204 13.16 -5.83 -1.46
N THR A 205 13.66 -4.61 -1.27
CA THR A 205 14.27 -4.19 0.00
C THR A 205 13.25 -4.16 1.14
N ARG A 206 12.04 -3.64 0.90
CA ARG A 206 10.95 -3.70 1.88
C ARG A 206 10.58 -5.14 2.23
N ALA A 207 10.52 -6.04 1.25
CA ALA A 207 10.32 -7.47 1.51
C ALA A 207 11.43 -8.06 2.39
N ALA A 208 12.69 -7.78 2.08
CA ALA A 208 13.83 -8.27 2.86
C ALA A 208 13.78 -7.83 4.33
N HIS A 209 13.45 -6.55 4.58
CA HIS A 209 13.25 -6.05 5.94
C HIS A 209 12.07 -6.73 6.64
N ALA A 210 10.96 -6.96 5.93
CA ALA A 210 9.81 -7.65 6.49
C ALA A 210 10.10 -9.12 6.84
N ILE A 211 10.90 -9.81 6.02
CA ILE A 211 11.38 -11.17 6.31
C ILE A 211 12.21 -11.18 7.60
N ARG A 212 13.17 -10.25 7.72
CA ARG A 212 14.05 -10.14 8.89
C ARG A 212 13.30 -9.76 10.18
N ALA A 213 12.15 -9.08 10.05
CA ALA A 213 11.31 -8.67 11.17
C ALA A 213 10.35 -9.76 11.67
N LEU A 214 10.29 -10.93 11.02
CA LEU A 214 9.41 -12.01 11.46
C LEU A 214 9.86 -12.58 12.82
N PRO A 215 8.92 -12.77 13.77
CA PRO A 215 9.24 -13.28 15.11
C PRO A 215 9.68 -14.74 15.06
N ASP A 216 10.37 -15.20 16.12
CA ASP A 216 10.84 -16.59 16.19
C ASP A 216 9.71 -17.64 16.06
N SER A 217 8.50 -17.30 16.51
CA SER A 217 7.30 -18.15 16.38
C SER A 217 6.87 -18.41 14.93
N ALA A 218 7.28 -17.58 13.98
CA ALA A 218 7.02 -17.80 12.56
C ALA A 218 7.73 -19.06 12.03
N TRP A 219 8.90 -19.39 12.59
CA TRP A 219 9.82 -20.39 12.06
C TRP A 219 9.67 -21.78 12.69
N THR A 220 8.50 -22.07 13.29
CA THR A 220 8.27 -23.32 14.01
C THR A 220 8.17 -24.52 13.06
N THR A 221 7.34 -24.45 12.02
CA THR A 221 7.21 -25.48 10.98
C THR A 221 7.40 -24.87 9.58
N PRO A 222 7.66 -25.69 8.54
CA PRO A 222 7.71 -25.19 7.17
C PRO A 222 6.43 -24.47 6.74
N ALA A 223 5.27 -25.04 7.05
CA ALA A 223 3.98 -24.46 6.71
C ALA A 223 3.73 -23.12 7.43
N SER A 224 4.03 -23.03 8.73
CA SER A 224 3.88 -21.77 9.48
C SER A 224 4.83 -20.68 8.95
N ALA A 225 6.06 -21.06 8.61
CA ALA A 225 7.06 -20.14 8.09
C ALA A 225 6.63 -19.55 6.74
N LEU A 226 6.18 -20.40 5.81
CA LEU A 226 5.66 -19.95 4.51
C LEU A 226 4.42 -19.06 4.66
N ALA A 227 3.49 -19.39 5.58
CA ALA A 227 2.31 -18.57 5.85
C ALA A 227 2.68 -17.20 6.46
N ALA A 228 3.64 -17.16 7.37
CA ALA A 228 4.13 -15.92 7.97
C ALA A 228 4.85 -15.03 6.93
N LEU A 229 5.69 -15.64 6.10
CA LEU A 229 6.32 -14.99 4.94
C LEU A 229 5.26 -14.41 4.01
N ALA A 230 4.21 -15.17 3.67
CA ALA A 230 3.14 -14.68 2.81
C ALA A 230 2.50 -13.39 3.35
N GLY A 231 2.17 -13.37 4.65
CA GLY A 231 1.62 -12.18 5.29
C GLY A 231 2.60 -11.00 5.32
N ALA A 232 3.89 -11.25 5.57
CA ALA A 232 4.92 -10.22 5.58
C ALA A 232 5.13 -9.61 4.20
N LEU A 233 5.34 -10.45 3.18
CA LEU A 233 5.59 -10.04 1.80
C LEU A 233 4.36 -9.33 1.20
N GLY A 234 3.16 -9.85 1.45
CA GLY A 234 1.92 -9.25 0.96
C GLY A 234 1.64 -7.84 1.51
N ARG A 235 2.16 -7.50 2.70
CA ARG A 235 2.05 -6.14 3.26
C ARG A 235 3.20 -5.22 2.88
N ALA A 236 4.40 -5.77 2.72
CA ALA A 236 5.62 -4.98 2.56
C ALA A 236 5.95 -4.65 1.11
N MET A 237 5.68 -5.57 0.18
CA MET A 237 5.90 -5.33 -1.24
C MET A 237 4.80 -4.45 -1.81
N GLY A 238 5.21 -3.43 -2.55
CA GLY A 238 4.30 -2.61 -3.34
C GLY A 238 3.93 -3.31 -4.66
N GLY A 239 3.00 -2.71 -5.39
CA GLY A 239 2.64 -3.13 -6.74
C GLY A 239 2.03 -4.54 -6.82
N SER A 240 2.14 -5.14 -7.99
CA SER A 240 1.51 -6.43 -8.30
C SER A 240 2.24 -7.63 -7.69
N SER A 241 3.55 -7.51 -7.40
CA SER A 241 4.39 -8.59 -6.88
C SER A 241 3.96 -9.09 -5.49
N GLY A 242 3.50 -8.20 -4.61
CA GLY A 242 3.05 -8.53 -3.24
C GLY A 242 2.00 -9.64 -3.20
N PRO A 243 0.82 -9.44 -3.84
CA PRO A 243 -0.23 -10.45 -3.93
C PRO A 243 0.20 -11.77 -4.57
N PHE A 244 1.07 -11.75 -5.59
CA PHE A 244 1.55 -12.98 -6.25
C PHE A 244 2.41 -13.84 -5.31
N TYR A 245 3.43 -13.25 -4.69
CA TYR A 245 4.29 -13.98 -3.76
C TYR A 245 3.51 -14.43 -2.51
N ALA A 246 2.62 -13.59 -1.98
CA ALA A 246 1.79 -13.97 -0.83
C ALA A 246 0.90 -15.18 -1.15
N THR A 247 0.24 -15.17 -2.30
CA THR A 247 -0.62 -16.29 -2.72
C THR A 247 0.18 -17.55 -2.99
N ALA A 248 1.32 -17.43 -3.68
CA ALA A 248 2.20 -18.55 -3.97
C ALA A 248 2.71 -19.23 -2.68
N LEU A 249 3.14 -18.44 -1.70
CA LEU A 249 3.60 -18.95 -0.41
C LEU A 249 2.47 -19.60 0.41
N LEU A 250 1.26 -19.04 0.41
CA LEU A 250 0.10 -19.66 1.07
C LEU A 250 -0.30 -20.99 0.42
N ARG A 251 -0.18 -21.09 -0.91
CA ARG A 251 -0.44 -22.31 -1.65
C ARG A 251 0.63 -23.36 -1.39
N ALA A 252 1.90 -22.98 -1.38
CA ALA A 252 3.02 -23.85 -1.02
C ALA A 252 2.95 -24.33 0.44
N ALA A 253 2.45 -23.50 1.36
CA ALA A 253 2.27 -23.88 2.78
C ALA A 253 1.19 -24.95 2.98
N ARG A 254 0.21 -25.03 2.07
CA ARG A 254 -0.98 -25.87 2.26
C ARG A 254 -0.63 -27.35 2.10
N GLY A 255 -0.78 -28.10 3.19
CA GLY A 255 -0.54 -29.55 3.19
C GLY A 255 0.93 -29.93 3.27
N LEU A 256 1.84 -28.97 3.46
CA LEU A 256 3.26 -29.23 3.66
C LEU A 256 3.49 -29.80 5.07
N PRO A 257 4.05 -31.02 5.22
CA PRO A 257 4.27 -31.63 6.52
C PRO A 257 5.43 -30.97 7.28
N ASP A 258 5.55 -31.28 8.57
CA ASP A 258 6.59 -30.74 9.46
C ASP A 258 8.02 -31.23 9.11
N ALA A 259 8.11 -32.40 8.47
CA ALA A 259 9.34 -33.02 7.98
C ALA A 259 9.18 -33.37 6.47
N PRO A 260 9.22 -32.37 5.59
CA PRO A 260 8.98 -32.54 4.15
C PRO A 260 10.12 -33.27 3.45
N THR A 261 9.75 -34.21 2.58
CA THR A 261 10.64 -34.85 1.61
C THR A 261 10.95 -33.91 0.44
N PRO A 262 11.96 -34.22 -0.40
CA PRO A 262 12.20 -33.46 -1.63
C PRO A 262 10.97 -33.38 -2.56
N THR A 263 10.17 -34.45 -2.63
CA THR A 263 8.93 -34.50 -3.42
C THR A 263 7.84 -33.61 -2.83
N ASP A 264 7.74 -33.50 -1.50
CA ASP A 264 6.82 -32.56 -0.85
C ASP A 264 7.19 -31.11 -1.19
N TRP A 265 8.49 -30.78 -1.20
CA TRP A 265 8.97 -29.46 -1.62
C TRP A 265 8.69 -29.16 -3.08
N ALA A 266 8.88 -30.15 -3.98
CA ALA A 266 8.57 -29.98 -5.39
C ALA A 266 7.07 -29.72 -5.60
N THR A 267 6.22 -30.50 -4.94
CA THR A 267 4.75 -30.35 -4.98
C THR A 267 4.33 -28.98 -4.45
N ALA A 268 4.91 -28.53 -3.33
CA ALA A 268 4.62 -27.22 -2.76
C ALA A 268 5.08 -26.08 -3.67
N PHE A 269 6.26 -26.20 -4.29
CA PHE A 269 6.77 -25.20 -5.23
C PHE A 269 5.88 -25.10 -6.47
N ALA A 270 5.49 -26.23 -7.06
CA ALA A 270 4.57 -26.29 -8.19
C ALA A 270 3.20 -25.68 -7.84
N ALA A 271 2.63 -26.02 -6.68
CA ALA A 271 1.36 -25.47 -6.20
C ALA A 271 1.43 -23.95 -5.99
N GLY A 272 2.56 -23.45 -5.48
CA GLY A 272 2.81 -22.01 -5.34
C GLY A 272 2.84 -21.31 -6.70
N VAL A 273 3.62 -21.83 -7.65
CA VAL A 273 3.79 -21.25 -8.99
C VAL A 273 2.48 -21.29 -9.79
N ALA A 274 1.69 -22.37 -9.68
CA ALA A 274 0.39 -22.48 -10.35
C ALA A 274 -0.60 -21.36 -9.96
N SER A 275 -0.43 -20.74 -8.79
CA SER A 275 -1.30 -19.65 -8.35
C SER A 275 -1.02 -18.30 -9.02
N VAL A 276 0.18 -18.10 -9.57
CA VAL A 276 0.58 -16.87 -10.26
C VAL A 276 -0.27 -16.65 -11.53
N PRO A 277 -0.40 -17.62 -12.47
CA PRO A 277 -1.26 -17.46 -13.63
C PRO A 277 -2.76 -17.47 -13.26
N GLU A 278 -3.18 -18.16 -12.19
CA GLU A 278 -4.57 -18.10 -11.70
C GLU A 278 -4.97 -16.70 -11.25
N LEU A 279 -4.08 -15.99 -10.55
CA LEU A 279 -4.36 -14.65 -10.02
C LEU A 279 -4.14 -13.55 -11.08
N GLY A 280 -3.09 -13.69 -11.89
CA GLY A 280 -2.60 -12.63 -12.77
C GLY A 280 -2.92 -12.82 -14.25
N GLY A 281 -3.40 -14.00 -14.65
CA GLY A 281 -3.68 -14.33 -16.05
C GLY A 281 -2.44 -14.52 -16.94
N ALA A 282 -1.23 -14.51 -16.36
CA ALA A 282 0.04 -14.65 -17.07
C ALA A 282 0.21 -16.02 -17.72
N ARG A 283 0.86 -16.04 -18.87
CA ARG A 283 1.22 -17.24 -19.63
C ARG A 283 2.73 -17.25 -19.91
N PRO A 284 3.32 -18.43 -20.14
CA PRO A 284 4.68 -18.51 -20.68
C PRO A 284 4.81 -17.63 -21.94
N GLY A 285 5.85 -16.80 -21.98
CA GLY A 285 6.12 -15.85 -23.06
C GLY A 285 5.52 -14.46 -22.86
N ASP A 286 4.70 -14.23 -21.82
CA ASP A 286 4.11 -12.90 -21.57
C ASP A 286 5.10 -11.89 -20.95
N ARG A 287 6.36 -12.32 -20.72
CA ARG A 287 7.45 -11.52 -20.15
C ARG A 287 7.17 -11.14 -18.70
N THR A 288 7.15 -12.14 -17.81
CA THR A 288 6.88 -11.96 -16.38
C THR A 288 7.74 -12.90 -15.53
N MET A 289 7.61 -12.82 -14.21
CA MET A 289 8.21 -13.80 -13.30
C MET A 289 7.89 -15.26 -13.62
N LEU A 290 6.76 -15.52 -14.29
CA LEU A 290 6.34 -16.86 -14.68
C LEU A 290 7.34 -17.53 -15.63
N ASP A 291 8.03 -16.74 -16.44
CA ASP A 291 9.04 -17.20 -17.40
C ASP A 291 10.30 -17.71 -16.74
N ALA A 292 10.55 -17.35 -15.48
CA ALA A 292 11.59 -17.96 -14.65
C ALA A 292 11.04 -19.08 -13.75
N LEU A 293 9.84 -18.90 -13.18
CA LEU A 293 9.25 -19.86 -12.24
C LEU A 293 8.90 -21.21 -12.88
N LEU A 294 8.23 -21.21 -14.05
CA LEU A 294 7.79 -22.46 -14.67
C LEU A 294 8.95 -23.36 -15.13
N PRO A 295 10.02 -22.84 -15.78
CA PRO A 295 11.19 -23.64 -16.06
C PRO A 295 11.85 -24.20 -14.80
N ALA A 296 11.91 -23.41 -13.72
CA ALA A 296 12.49 -23.86 -12.45
C ALA A 296 11.73 -25.04 -11.83
N VAL A 297 10.40 -24.95 -11.77
CA VAL A 297 9.54 -26.03 -11.24
C VAL A 297 9.76 -27.31 -12.04
N ARG A 298 9.68 -27.23 -13.39
CA ARG A 298 9.85 -28.40 -14.25
C ARG A 298 11.22 -29.05 -14.08
N ALA A 299 12.29 -28.26 -14.09
CA ALA A 299 13.64 -28.77 -13.91
C ALA A 299 13.84 -29.45 -12.54
N PHE A 300 13.20 -28.92 -11.48
CA PHE A 300 13.25 -29.53 -10.16
C PHE A 300 12.50 -30.88 -10.12
N GLU A 301 11.27 -30.90 -10.65
CA GLU A 301 10.44 -32.12 -10.71
C GLU A 301 11.10 -33.21 -11.57
N ASP A 302 11.57 -32.86 -12.77
CA ASP A 302 12.23 -33.77 -13.70
C ASP A 302 13.55 -34.31 -13.11
N GLY A 303 14.33 -33.46 -12.44
CA GLY A 303 15.56 -33.85 -11.77
C GLY A 303 15.31 -34.90 -10.68
N LEU A 304 14.31 -34.67 -9.82
CA LEU A 304 13.95 -35.63 -8.77
C LEU A 304 13.38 -36.93 -9.36
N ALA A 305 12.51 -36.84 -10.38
CA ALA A 305 11.96 -38.01 -11.06
C ALA A 305 13.04 -38.84 -11.78
N GLY A 306 14.09 -38.18 -12.29
CA GLY A 306 15.26 -38.79 -12.90
C GLY A 306 16.28 -39.37 -11.91
N GLY A 307 16.01 -39.27 -10.60
CA GLY A 307 16.88 -39.81 -9.55
C GLY A 307 18.10 -38.93 -9.21
N ALA A 308 18.11 -37.66 -9.64
CA ALA A 308 19.14 -36.72 -9.21
C ALA A 308 19.05 -36.45 -7.70
N SER A 309 20.17 -36.05 -7.09
CA SER A 309 20.15 -35.61 -5.71
C SER A 309 19.29 -34.32 -5.58
N PRO A 310 18.67 -34.04 -4.42
CA PRO A 310 17.91 -32.82 -4.23
C PRO A 310 18.73 -31.54 -4.51
N ALA A 311 20.03 -31.56 -4.22
CA ALA A 311 20.94 -30.46 -4.50
C ALA A 311 21.16 -30.27 -6.01
N ASP A 312 21.38 -31.35 -6.76
CA ASP A 312 21.57 -31.29 -8.22
C ASP A 312 20.27 -30.89 -8.93
N ALA A 313 19.13 -31.41 -8.49
CA ALA A 313 17.82 -31.02 -9.01
C ALA A 313 17.54 -29.53 -8.75
N TRP A 314 17.89 -29.01 -7.56
CA TRP A 314 17.73 -27.58 -7.26
C TRP A 314 18.70 -26.71 -8.07
N LYS A 315 19.93 -27.18 -8.30
CA LYS A 315 20.88 -26.50 -9.18
C LYS A 315 20.33 -26.39 -10.62
N ALA A 316 19.76 -27.47 -11.15
CA ALA A 316 19.10 -27.45 -12.45
C ALA A 316 17.91 -26.47 -12.49
N ALA A 317 17.14 -26.38 -11.39
CA ALA A 317 16.06 -25.41 -11.25
C ALA A 317 16.55 -23.95 -11.31
N ILE A 318 17.68 -23.65 -10.65
CA ILE A 318 18.31 -22.32 -10.70
C ILE A 318 18.76 -22.00 -12.12
N GLU A 319 19.47 -22.90 -12.79
CA GLU A 319 19.93 -22.72 -14.18
C GLU A 319 18.75 -22.48 -15.14
N ALA A 320 17.67 -23.25 -14.99
CA ALA A 320 16.45 -23.08 -15.77
C ALA A 320 15.76 -21.72 -15.52
N ALA A 321 15.70 -21.27 -14.26
CA ALA A 321 15.15 -19.96 -13.89
C ALA A 321 15.97 -18.82 -14.50
N GLU A 322 17.30 -18.91 -14.45
CA GLU A 322 18.22 -17.91 -14.99
C GLU A 322 18.10 -17.80 -16.51
N HIS A 323 18.04 -18.94 -17.20
CA HIS A 323 17.80 -18.98 -18.64
C HIS A 323 16.43 -18.39 -18.99
N GLY A 324 15.38 -18.74 -18.23
CA GLY A 324 14.05 -18.19 -18.38
C GLY A 324 14.02 -16.66 -18.21
N ALA A 325 14.64 -16.16 -17.14
CA ALA A 325 14.78 -14.74 -16.88
C ALA A 325 15.54 -14.02 -18.00
N MET A 326 16.65 -14.57 -18.48
CA MET A 326 17.40 -13.97 -19.59
C MET A 326 16.60 -13.95 -20.90
N ALA A 327 15.85 -15.02 -21.19
CA ALA A 327 15.05 -15.14 -22.41
C ALA A 327 13.95 -14.07 -22.51
N THR A 328 13.47 -13.55 -21.38
CA THR A 328 12.47 -12.47 -21.37
C THR A 328 12.91 -11.23 -22.13
N ALA A 329 14.22 -10.97 -22.27
CA ALA A 329 14.76 -9.86 -23.04
C ALA A 329 14.32 -9.86 -24.52
N ALA A 330 13.98 -11.02 -25.07
CA ALA A 330 13.48 -11.18 -26.45
C ALA A 330 11.95 -11.32 -26.54
N MET A 331 11.23 -11.28 -25.42
CA MET A 331 9.77 -11.48 -25.37
C MET A 331 9.03 -10.14 -25.46
N ALA A 332 7.98 -10.10 -26.28
CA ALA A 332 7.08 -8.96 -26.32
C ALA A 332 6.26 -8.90 -25.02
N PRO A 333 6.21 -7.76 -24.31
CA PRO A 333 5.45 -7.65 -23.07
C PRO A 333 3.95 -7.71 -23.33
N ARG A 334 3.23 -8.58 -22.61
CA ARG A 334 1.76 -8.71 -22.74
C ARG A 334 1.00 -8.33 -21.47
N LEU A 335 1.69 -8.28 -20.33
CA LEU A 335 1.14 -7.95 -19.03
C LEU A 335 2.05 -6.96 -18.28
N GLY A 336 1.51 -6.41 -17.18
CA GLY A 336 2.22 -5.47 -16.32
C GLY A 336 2.50 -4.12 -16.98
N ARG A 337 3.33 -3.30 -16.31
CA ARG A 337 3.68 -1.96 -16.79
C ARG A 337 4.48 -1.99 -18.09
N ALA A 338 5.26 -3.06 -18.32
CA ALA A 338 6.00 -3.26 -19.55
C ALA A 338 5.11 -3.31 -20.80
N ALA A 339 3.88 -3.81 -20.68
CA ALA A 339 2.95 -3.86 -21.80
C ALA A 339 2.60 -2.47 -22.35
N TYR A 340 2.67 -1.41 -21.54
CA TYR A 340 2.44 -0.03 -21.98
C TYR A 340 3.58 0.53 -22.85
N LEU A 341 4.78 -0.05 -22.74
CA LEU A 341 5.98 0.38 -23.46
C LEU A 341 6.19 -0.38 -24.78
N GLY A 342 5.55 -1.54 -24.95
CA GLY A 342 5.61 -2.34 -26.18
C GLY A 342 7.03 -2.79 -26.51
N GLU A 343 7.44 -2.68 -27.77
CA GLU A 343 8.77 -3.12 -28.24
C GLU A 343 9.95 -2.35 -27.63
N ARG A 344 9.70 -1.21 -26.96
CA ARG A 344 10.75 -0.40 -26.30
C ARG A 344 11.46 -1.14 -25.17
N VAL A 345 10.89 -2.23 -24.65
CA VAL A 345 11.49 -3.02 -23.56
C VAL A 345 12.38 -4.18 -24.06
N LEU A 346 12.44 -4.41 -25.38
CA LEU A 346 13.27 -5.47 -25.94
C LEU A 346 14.75 -5.21 -25.68
N GLY A 347 15.50 -6.28 -25.45
CA GLY A 347 16.93 -6.25 -25.12
C GLY A 347 17.22 -6.14 -23.61
N VAL A 348 16.23 -5.84 -22.78
CA VAL A 348 16.38 -5.78 -21.32
C VAL A 348 15.63 -6.96 -20.69
N PRO A 349 16.22 -7.79 -19.83
CA PRO A 349 15.49 -8.83 -19.09
C PRO A 349 14.37 -8.25 -18.20
N ASP A 350 13.29 -9.02 -18.00
CA ASP A 350 12.24 -8.69 -17.06
C ASP A 350 12.79 -8.68 -15.62
N ALA A 351 12.47 -7.61 -14.90
CA ALA A 351 12.96 -7.40 -13.54
C ALA A 351 12.34 -8.41 -12.56
N GLY A 352 11.06 -8.78 -12.75
CA GLY A 352 10.36 -9.78 -11.95
C GLY A 352 10.94 -11.19 -12.12
N ALA A 353 11.20 -11.61 -13.36
CA ALA A 353 11.87 -12.87 -13.67
C ALA A 353 13.31 -12.91 -13.15
N THR A 354 14.03 -11.79 -13.25
CA THR A 354 15.39 -11.67 -12.69
C THR A 354 15.37 -11.78 -11.16
N ALA A 355 14.40 -11.17 -10.49
CA ALA A 355 14.21 -11.32 -9.04
C ALA A 355 13.97 -12.79 -8.65
N VAL A 356 13.24 -13.55 -9.46
CA VAL A 356 13.03 -15.00 -9.26
C VAL A 356 14.34 -15.77 -9.26
N ALA A 357 15.16 -15.58 -10.28
CA ALA A 357 16.47 -16.21 -10.36
C ALA A 357 17.36 -15.88 -9.13
N ILE A 358 17.33 -14.61 -8.67
CA ILE A 358 18.09 -14.15 -7.51
C ILE A 358 17.71 -14.92 -6.25
N TRP A 359 16.41 -15.01 -5.91
CA TRP A 359 16.02 -15.66 -4.66
C TRP A 359 16.12 -17.19 -4.72
N LEU A 360 15.93 -17.81 -5.89
CA LEU A 360 16.17 -19.24 -6.07
C LEU A 360 17.65 -19.60 -5.84
N ARG A 361 18.56 -18.78 -6.38
CA ARG A 361 20.00 -18.93 -6.16
C ARG A 361 20.36 -18.77 -4.69
N ALA A 362 19.76 -17.81 -3.99
CA ALA A 362 19.98 -17.60 -2.55
C ALA A 362 19.56 -18.79 -1.68
N ILE A 363 18.53 -19.55 -2.09
CA ILE A 363 18.17 -20.82 -1.43
C ILE A 363 19.31 -21.83 -1.61
N GLY A 364 19.83 -21.98 -2.84
CA GLY A 364 20.87 -22.95 -3.19
C GLY A 364 22.25 -22.65 -2.59
N SER A 365 22.59 -21.40 -2.27
CA SER A 365 23.91 -21.02 -1.72
C SER A 365 24.22 -21.52 -0.30
N GLY A 366 23.35 -22.34 0.30
CA GLY A 366 23.72 -23.09 1.49
C GLY A 366 22.95 -24.39 1.63
N VAL A 367 22.81 -25.08 0.49
CA VAL A 367 22.57 -26.51 0.37
C VAL A 367 23.91 -27.22 0.23
#